data_AF-A0A4Q5TJS6-F1
#
_entry.id   AF-A0A4Q5TJS6-F1
#
_cell.length_a   1.000
_cell.length_b   1.000
_cell.length_c   1.000
_cell.angle_alpha   90.00
_cell.angle_beta   90.00
_cell.angle_gamma   90.00
#
_symmetry.space_group_name_H-M   'P 1'
#
loop_
_entity.id
_entity.type
_entity.pdbx_description
1 polymer ?
#
loop_
_entity_poly.entity_id
_entity_poly.type
_entity_poly.pdbx_seq_one_letter_code
_entity_poly.pdbx_strand_id
1 'polypeptide(L)'
;MDLATFERLQTDEGRALVAEVHERAGVESDLALGTRLRRTHDVELVAAAVTQNHLRGLARTKLGDDAARMFFTHEALQQATRGSVARLRAERLAGTGATAALDLGCGIGSDLLALARAGLRVRGVERDPVRAAIARANLAALDLDGEVHCADAADVDPMDDEVVFLDP
;
A
#
# COMPACT_ATOMS: atom_id res chain seq x y z
N MET A 1 -11.89 -2.87 4.96
CA MET A 1 -11.51 -1.90 6.00
C MET A 1 -11.77 -0.53 5.43
N ASP A 2 -12.41 0.35 6.19
CA ASP A 2 -12.67 1.72 5.78
C ASP A 2 -11.48 2.64 6.11
N LEU A 3 -11.60 3.92 5.72
CA LEU A 3 -10.55 4.91 5.93
C LEU A 3 -10.29 5.16 7.43
N ALA A 4 -11.34 5.31 8.24
CA ALA A 4 -11.21 5.60 9.67
C ALA A 4 -10.44 4.49 10.41
N THR A 5 -10.74 3.22 10.12
CA THR A 5 -9.99 2.09 10.69
C THR A 5 -8.55 2.08 10.21
N PHE A 6 -8.31 2.41 8.93
CA PHE A 6 -6.95 2.50 8.41
C PHE A 6 -6.14 3.61 9.06
N GLU A 7 -6.73 4.79 9.27
CA GLU A 7 -6.08 5.90 9.98
C GLU A 7 -5.74 5.51 11.42
N ARG A 8 -6.62 4.77 12.10
CA ARG A 8 -6.31 4.21 13.43
C ARG A 8 -5.15 3.21 13.40
N LEU A 9 -5.05 2.36 12.38
CA LEU A 9 -3.90 1.46 12.21
C LEU A 9 -2.57 2.21 12.08
N GLN A 10 -2.59 3.44 11.56
CA GLN A 10 -1.40 4.25 11.33
C GLN A 10 -0.90 4.98 12.58
N THR A 11 -1.71 5.03 13.65
CA THR A 11 -1.31 5.56 14.97
C THR A 11 -0.26 4.67 15.64
N ASP A 12 0.39 5.18 16.69
CA ASP A 12 1.36 4.40 17.47
C ASP A 12 0.74 3.14 18.07
N GLU A 13 -0.49 3.22 18.59
CA GLU A 13 -1.24 2.05 19.08
C GLU A 13 -1.46 1.03 17.97
N GLY A 14 -1.96 1.48 16.81
CA GLY A 14 -2.24 0.62 15.67
C GLY A 14 -0.99 -0.07 15.14
N ARG A 15 0.12 0.66 15.02
CA ARG A 15 1.41 0.11 14.56
C ARG A 15 1.99 -0.89 15.56
N ALA A 16 1.91 -0.59 16.86
CA ALA A 16 2.31 -1.53 17.90
C ALA A 16 1.47 -2.81 17.86
N LEU A 17 0.16 -2.70 17.64
CA LEU A 17 -0.72 -3.85 17.51
C LEU A 17 -0.40 -4.71 16.29
N VAL A 18 -0.14 -4.10 15.13
CA VAL A 18 0.31 -4.82 13.91
C VAL A 18 1.63 -5.53 14.17
N ALA A 19 2.57 -4.90 14.87
CA ALA A 19 3.86 -5.50 15.21
C ALA A 19 3.69 -6.69 16.18
N GLU A 20 2.89 -6.56 17.24
CA GLU A 20 2.62 -7.65 18.18
C GLU A 20 1.96 -8.83 17.45
N VAL A 21 0.99 -8.56 16.59
CA VAL A 21 0.32 -9.62 15.81
C VAL A 21 1.33 -10.36 14.93
N HIS A 22 2.24 -9.63 14.27
CA HIS A 22 3.27 -10.24 13.44
C HIS A 22 4.25 -11.10 14.26
N GLU A 23 4.71 -10.62 15.42
CA GLU A 23 5.62 -11.35 16.31
C GLU A 23 5.00 -12.65 16.84
N ARG A 24 3.70 -12.63 17.13
CA ARG A 24 2.96 -13.79 17.66
C ARG A 24 2.46 -14.75 16.59
N ALA A 25 2.52 -14.37 15.31
CA ALA A 25 2.06 -15.21 14.21
C ALA A 25 2.79 -16.56 14.18
N GLY A 26 2.03 -17.65 14.18
CA GLY A 26 2.57 -19.02 14.20
C GLY A 26 3.01 -19.52 15.59
N VAL A 27 3.07 -18.65 16.59
CA VAL A 27 3.24 -19.01 18.01
C VAL A 27 1.87 -19.18 18.69
N GLU A 28 0.95 -18.26 18.39
CA GLU A 28 -0.45 -18.28 18.84
C GLU A 28 -1.36 -18.32 17.61
N SER A 29 -2.52 -19.00 17.69
CA SER A 29 -3.48 -18.97 16.59
C SER A 29 -4.15 -17.60 16.48
N ASP A 30 -4.49 -17.16 15.26
CA ASP A 30 -5.15 -15.86 15.03
C ASP A 30 -6.43 -15.70 15.88
N LEU A 31 -7.17 -16.78 16.12
CA LEU A 31 -8.37 -16.77 16.95
C LEU A 31 -8.04 -16.52 18.43
N ALA A 32 -7.04 -17.20 18.98
CA ALA A 32 -6.62 -17.02 20.36
C ALA A 32 -6.03 -15.61 20.57
N LEU A 33 -5.12 -15.21 19.67
CA LEU A 33 -4.49 -13.90 19.65
C LEU A 33 -5.52 -12.77 19.56
N GLY A 34 -6.45 -12.85 18.61
CA GLY A 34 -7.53 -11.88 18.48
C GLY A 34 -8.45 -11.84 19.70
N THR A 35 -8.74 -12.98 20.34
CA THR A 35 -9.55 -13.03 21.57
C THR A 35 -8.86 -12.33 22.73
N ARG A 36 -7.54 -12.53 22.88
CA ARG A 36 -6.73 -11.89 23.92
C ARG A 36 -6.65 -10.39 23.71
N LEU A 37 -6.29 -9.94 22.51
CA LEU A 37 -6.09 -8.52 22.19
C LEU A 37 -7.37 -7.69 22.33
N ARG A 38 -8.55 -8.26 21.99
CA ARG A 38 -9.85 -7.58 22.15
C ARG A 38 -10.24 -7.28 23.60
N ARG A 39 -9.53 -7.82 24.59
CA ARG A 39 -9.77 -7.48 26.01
C ARG A 39 -9.21 -6.12 26.40
N THR A 40 -8.22 -5.63 25.67
CA THR A 40 -7.49 -4.38 25.99
C THR A 40 -7.50 -3.38 24.84
N HIS A 41 -7.87 -3.81 23.62
CA HIS A 41 -7.95 -2.97 22.44
C HIS A 41 -9.33 -3.02 21.80
N ASP A 42 -9.58 -2.01 20.97
CA ASP A 42 -10.76 -1.92 20.13
C ASP A 42 -10.88 -3.13 19.18
N VAL A 43 -12.11 -3.64 19.04
CA VAL A 43 -12.39 -4.87 18.29
C VAL A 43 -12.09 -4.72 16.80
N GLU A 44 -12.40 -3.56 16.22
CA GLU A 44 -12.19 -3.29 14.79
C GLU A 44 -10.69 -3.12 14.50
N LEU A 45 -9.97 -2.44 15.40
CA LEU A 45 -8.52 -2.26 15.27
C LEU A 45 -7.77 -3.60 15.36
N VAL A 46 -8.16 -4.48 16.28
CA VAL A 46 -7.60 -5.85 16.37
C VAL A 46 -7.90 -6.64 15.10
N ALA A 47 -9.15 -6.62 14.62
CA ALA A 47 -9.52 -7.33 13.40
C ALA A 47 -8.71 -6.83 12.19
N ALA A 48 -8.50 -5.52 12.10
CA ALA A 48 -7.70 -4.89 11.07
C ALA A 48 -6.22 -5.33 11.14
N ALA A 49 -5.60 -5.34 12.33
CA ALA A 49 -4.23 -5.77 12.52
C ALA A 49 -4.00 -7.26 12.16
N VAL A 50 -4.89 -8.15 12.62
CA VAL A 50 -4.87 -9.58 12.26
C VAL A 50 -5.02 -9.76 10.74
N THR A 51 -5.93 -9.00 10.13
CA THR A 51 -6.11 -9.00 8.67
C THR A 51 -4.86 -8.55 7.93
N GLN A 52 -4.17 -7.50 8.41
CA GLN A 52 -2.91 -7.07 7.79
C GLN A 52 -1.86 -8.19 7.81
N ASN A 53 -1.68 -8.90 8.93
CA ASN A 53 -0.72 -10.01 9.00
C ASN A 53 -1.02 -11.09 7.94
N HIS A 54 -2.29 -11.48 7.78
CA HIS A 54 -2.70 -12.43 6.74
C HIS A 54 -2.41 -11.90 5.33
N LEU A 55 -2.83 -10.66 5.04
CA LEU A 55 -2.65 -10.05 3.72
C LEU A 55 -1.18 -9.85 3.35
N ARG A 56 -0.33 -9.47 4.31
CA ARG A 56 1.12 -9.38 4.11
C ARG A 56 1.70 -10.73 3.71
N GLY A 57 1.27 -11.81 4.37
CA GLY A 57 1.64 -13.18 4.02
C GLY A 57 1.29 -13.54 2.57
N LEU A 58 0.05 -13.26 2.14
CA LEU A 58 -0.39 -13.47 0.75
C LEU A 58 0.36 -12.59 -0.25
N ALA A 59 0.60 -11.33 0.13
CA ALA A 59 1.21 -10.33 -0.72
C ALA A 59 2.67 -10.65 -1.05
N ARG A 60 3.40 -11.38 -0.19
CA ARG A 60 4.80 -11.76 -0.45
C ARG A 60 4.99 -12.50 -1.77
N THR A 61 4.09 -13.41 -2.13
CA THR A 61 4.19 -14.13 -3.42
C THR A 61 3.99 -13.21 -4.62
N LYS A 62 3.25 -12.11 -4.46
CA LYS A 62 2.85 -11.21 -5.54
C LYS A 62 3.75 -9.97 -5.66
N LEU A 63 4.21 -9.44 -4.53
CA LEU A 63 4.89 -8.15 -4.40
C LEU A 63 6.31 -8.27 -3.79
N GLY A 64 6.72 -9.47 -3.37
CA GLY A 64 8.04 -9.69 -2.78
C GLY A 64 8.11 -9.34 -1.29
N ASP A 65 9.32 -9.25 -0.76
CA ASP A 65 9.55 -9.14 0.68
C ASP A 65 9.10 -7.81 1.29
N ASP A 66 8.99 -6.74 0.49
CA ASP A 66 8.44 -5.45 0.91
C ASP A 66 7.01 -5.55 1.43
N ALA A 67 6.27 -6.57 0.97
CA ALA A 67 4.92 -6.83 1.44
C ALA A 67 4.86 -6.93 2.98
N ALA A 68 5.93 -7.31 3.67
CA ALA A 68 5.98 -7.36 5.12
C ALA A 68 5.82 -5.98 5.80
N ARG A 69 6.17 -4.89 5.11
CA ARG A 69 6.08 -3.50 5.62
C ARG A 69 4.83 -2.78 5.12
N MET A 70 4.26 -3.23 4.01
CA MET A 70 3.12 -2.59 3.33
C MET A 70 1.77 -2.85 4.01
N PHE A 71 0.75 -2.13 3.57
CA PHE A 71 -0.64 -2.24 4.00
C PHE A 71 -1.54 -2.57 2.81
N PHE A 72 -2.64 -3.27 3.10
CA PHE A 72 -3.50 -3.87 2.08
C PHE A 72 -4.98 -3.85 2.47
N THR A 73 -5.84 -3.85 1.46
CA THR A 73 -7.18 -4.44 1.56
C THR A 73 -7.20 -5.72 0.73
N HIS A 74 -8.16 -6.62 1.01
CA HIS A 74 -8.30 -7.86 0.25
C HIS A 74 -8.46 -7.60 -1.25
N GLU A 75 -9.39 -6.72 -1.61
CA GLU A 75 -9.69 -6.40 -3.01
C GLU A 75 -8.50 -5.74 -3.71
N ALA A 76 -7.90 -4.74 -3.07
CA ALA A 76 -6.78 -4.03 -3.69
C ALA A 76 -5.55 -4.93 -3.84
N LEU A 77 -5.29 -5.87 -2.91
CA LEU A 77 -4.21 -6.84 -3.08
C LEU A 77 -4.48 -7.78 -4.28
N GLN A 78 -5.73 -8.18 -4.49
CA GLN A 78 -6.11 -9.01 -5.63
C GLN A 78 -5.90 -8.28 -6.97
N GLN A 79 -6.24 -6.99 -7.00
CA GLN A 79 -6.10 -6.12 -8.19
C GLN A 79 -4.68 -5.61 -8.44
N ALA A 80 -3.84 -5.54 -7.39
CA ALA A 80 -2.49 -4.99 -7.46
C ALA A 80 -1.64 -5.55 -8.63
N THR A 81 -0.86 -4.73 -9.31
CA THR A 81 0.10 -5.25 -10.30
C THR A 81 1.13 -6.16 -9.62
N ARG A 82 1.49 -7.27 -10.27
CA ARG A 82 2.57 -8.15 -9.79
C ARG A 82 3.88 -7.37 -9.76
N GLY A 83 4.67 -7.51 -8.69
CA GLY A 83 5.89 -6.72 -8.50
C GLY A 83 6.91 -6.87 -9.65
N SER A 84 7.01 -8.04 -10.26
CA SER A 84 7.87 -8.26 -11.43
C SER A 84 7.44 -7.49 -12.67
N VAL A 85 6.12 -7.31 -12.88
CA VAL A 85 5.55 -6.55 -14.00
C VAL A 85 5.71 -5.05 -13.75
N ALA A 86 5.36 -4.58 -12.55
CA ALA A 86 5.52 -3.19 -12.13
C ALA A 86 6.98 -2.74 -12.27
N ARG A 87 7.93 -3.55 -11.78
CA ARG A 87 9.38 -3.29 -11.92
C ARG A 87 9.81 -3.18 -13.38
N LEU A 88 9.40 -4.12 -14.23
CA LEU A 88 9.75 -4.09 -15.66
C LEU A 88 9.20 -2.85 -16.36
N ARG A 89 7.96 -2.45 -16.05
CA ARG A 89 7.34 -1.22 -16.59
C ARG A 89 8.13 0.01 -16.16
N ALA A 90 8.45 0.11 -14.88
CA ALA A 90 9.21 1.22 -14.32
C ALA A 90 10.62 1.33 -14.92
N GLU A 91 11.37 0.23 -15.03
CA GLU A 91 12.70 0.19 -15.64
C GLU A 91 12.67 0.62 -17.12
N ARG A 92 11.66 0.17 -17.87
CA ARG A 92 11.48 0.58 -19.26
C ARG A 92 11.19 2.07 -19.38
N LEU A 93 10.32 2.60 -18.53
CA LEU A 93 10.00 4.02 -18.54
C LEU A 93 11.21 4.86 -18.17
N ALA A 94 11.94 4.52 -17.10
CA ALA A 94 13.18 5.19 -16.72
C ALA A 94 14.22 5.15 -17.85
N GLY A 95 14.33 4.01 -18.56
CA GLY A 95 15.22 3.85 -19.71
C GLY A 95 14.92 4.76 -20.90
N THR A 96 13.73 5.38 -20.97
CA THR A 96 13.42 6.40 -21.99
C THR A 96 14.02 7.78 -21.68
N GLY A 97 14.56 7.98 -20.47
CA GLY A 97 14.99 9.29 -19.97
C GLY A 97 13.88 10.05 -19.23
N ALA A 98 12.71 9.45 -19.00
CA ALA A 98 11.67 10.02 -18.17
C ALA A 98 12.16 10.26 -16.74
N THR A 99 11.81 11.41 -16.17
CA THR A 99 12.22 11.80 -14.81
C THR A 99 11.04 11.93 -13.84
N ALA A 100 9.81 12.03 -14.35
CA ALA A 100 8.60 12.09 -13.56
C ALA A 100 7.47 11.25 -14.17
N ALA A 101 6.61 10.69 -13.32
CA ALA A 101 5.44 9.93 -13.74
C ALA A 101 4.19 10.27 -12.90
N LEU A 102 3.06 10.36 -13.59
CA LEU A 102 1.73 10.46 -13.00
C LEU A 102 1.01 9.12 -13.13
N ASP A 103 0.77 8.42 -12.03
CA ASP A 103 0.04 7.15 -11.97
C ASP A 103 -1.44 7.42 -11.68
N LEU A 104 -2.28 7.37 -12.71
CA LEU A 104 -3.72 7.58 -12.59
C LEU A 104 -4.42 6.23 -12.32
N GLY A 105 -5.07 6.13 -11.17
CA GLY A 105 -5.62 4.87 -10.67
C GLY A 105 -4.58 4.05 -9.90
N CYS A 106 -3.74 4.72 -9.10
CA CYS A 106 -2.56 4.08 -8.49
C CYS A 106 -2.91 2.97 -7.46
N GLY A 107 -4.17 2.86 -7.02
CA GLY A 107 -4.61 1.83 -6.08
C GLY A 107 -3.86 1.91 -4.76
N ILE A 108 -3.24 0.79 -4.36
CA ILE A 108 -2.37 0.70 -3.17
C ILE A 108 -0.90 1.00 -3.46
N GLY A 109 -0.58 1.45 -4.68
CA GLY A 109 0.72 1.95 -5.10
C GLY A 109 1.65 0.94 -5.77
N SER A 110 1.19 -0.21 -6.27
CA SER A 110 2.11 -1.22 -6.84
C SER A 110 3.01 -0.69 -7.96
N ASP A 111 2.45 -0.04 -8.98
CA ASP A 111 3.24 0.57 -10.07
C ASP A 111 3.92 1.86 -9.58
N LEU A 112 3.21 2.73 -8.85
CA LEU A 112 3.75 3.93 -8.20
C LEU A 112 5.07 3.69 -7.43
N LEU A 113 5.12 2.66 -6.58
CA LEU A 113 6.29 2.30 -5.78
C LEU A 113 7.45 1.81 -6.67
N ALA A 114 7.13 1.07 -7.73
CA ALA A 114 8.13 0.61 -8.69
C ALA A 114 8.71 1.78 -9.50
N LEU A 115 7.87 2.74 -9.89
CA LEU A 115 8.28 3.98 -10.57
C LEU A 115 9.20 4.81 -9.67
N ALA A 116 8.84 5.01 -8.40
CA ALA A 116 9.68 5.72 -7.43
C ALA A 116 11.05 5.04 -7.27
N ARG A 117 11.07 3.70 -7.16
CA ARG A 117 12.32 2.91 -7.07
C ARG A 117 13.20 2.99 -8.31
N ALA A 118 12.60 3.17 -9.47
CA ALA A 118 13.34 3.40 -10.71
C ALA A 118 13.92 4.83 -10.80
N GLY A 119 13.72 5.66 -9.77
CA GLY A 119 14.29 7.00 -9.65
C GLY A 119 13.42 8.11 -10.24
N LEU A 120 12.16 7.82 -10.56
CA LEU A 120 11.23 8.84 -11.04
C LEU A 120 10.62 9.60 -9.86
N ARG A 121 10.41 10.91 -10.06
CA ARG A 121 9.49 11.68 -9.21
C ARG A 121 8.08 11.21 -9.51
N VAL A 122 7.35 10.74 -8.50
CA VAL A 122 6.03 10.14 -8.71
C VAL A 122 4.90 10.94 -8.08
N ARG A 123 3.78 11.01 -8.80
CA ARG A 123 2.50 11.49 -8.32
C ARG A 123 1.43 10.44 -8.63
N GLY A 124 0.70 10.00 -7.61
CA GLY A 124 -0.40 9.05 -7.74
C GLY A 124 -1.75 9.74 -7.62
N VAL A 125 -2.75 9.26 -8.33
CA VAL A 125 -4.15 9.66 -8.18
C VAL A 125 -4.99 8.42 -7.95
N GLU A 126 -5.79 8.41 -6.91
CA GLU A 126 -6.69 7.31 -6.60
C GLU A 126 -8.03 7.87 -6.10
N ARG A 127 -9.13 7.34 -6.61
CA ARG A 127 -10.47 7.82 -6.29
C ARG A 127 -10.96 7.29 -4.95
N ASP A 128 -10.59 6.05 -4.61
CA ASP A 128 -10.95 5.44 -3.33
C ASP A 128 -10.09 6.03 -2.20
N PRO A 129 -10.70 6.67 -1.18
CA PRO A 129 -9.94 7.32 -0.11
C PRO A 129 -9.06 6.38 0.71
N VAL A 130 -9.49 5.14 0.97
CA VAL A 130 -8.70 4.19 1.76
C VAL A 130 -7.54 3.64 0.96
N ARG A 131 -7.71 3.40 -0.36
CA ARG A 131 -6.61 3.00 -1.24
C ARG A 131 -5.57 4.11 -1.39
N ALA A 132 -6.01 5.35 -1.60
CA ALA A 132 -5.13 6.51 -1.66
C ALA A 132 -4.31 6.67 -0.36
N ALA A 133 -4.95 6.52 0.80
CA ALA A 133 -4.26 6.54 2.09
C ALA A 133 -3.25 5.39 2.23
N ILE A 134 -3.61 4.18 1.78
CA ILE A 134 -2.71 3.02 1.78
C ILE A 134 -1.50 3.25 0.86
N ALA A 135 -1.69 3.82 -0.34
CA ALA A 135 -0.59 4.12 -1.25
C ALA A 135 0.43 5.08 -0.61
N ARG A 136 -0.05 6.15 0.05
CA ARG A 136 0.84 7.06 0.83
C ARG A 136 1.57 6.32 1.95
N ALA A 137 0.85 5.47 2.68
CA ALA A 137 1.43 4.68 3.75
C ALA A 137 2.49 3.70 3.24
N ASN A 138 2.31 3.12 2.06
CA ASN A 138 3.25 2.19 1.45
C ASN A 138 4.51 2.90 0.93
N LEU A 139 4.37 4.10 0.36
CA LEU A 139 5.52 4.94 0.01
C LEU A 139 6.37 5.23 1.25
N ALA A 140 5.73 5.74 2.31
CA ALA A 140 6.40 6.03 3.57
C ALA A 140 6.99 4.78 4.23
N ALA A 141 6.25 3.66 4.24
CA ALA A 141 6.71 2.41 4.84
C ALA A 141 7.89 1.78 4.09
N LEU A 142 8.19 2.21 2.87
CA LEU A 142 9.32 1.74 2.07
C LEU A 142 10.39 2.82 1.84
N ASP A 143 10.28 3.95 2.54
CA ASP A 143 11.21 5.07 2.48
C ASP A 143 11.36 5.62 1.05
N LEU A 144 10.24 5.70 0.31
CA LEU A 144 10.17 6.21 -1.05
C LEU A 144 9.46 7.56 -1.09
N ASP A 145 10.06 8.51 -1.79
CA ASP A 145 9.46 9.81 -2.04
C ASP A 145 8.34 9.70 -3.09
N GLY A 146 7.26 10.44 -2.88
CA GLY A 146 6.13 10.49 -3.79
C GLY A 146 4.91 11.16 -3.19
N GLU A 147 4.04 11.66 -4.05
CA GLU A 147 2.77 12.26 -3.66
C GLU A 147 1.60 11.39 -4.11
N VAL A 148 0.51 11.37 -3.36
CA VAL A 148 -0.74 10.73 -3.78
C VAL A 148 -1.89 11.68 -3.50
N HIS A 149 -2.79 11.86 -4.44
CA HIS A 149 -4.01 12.65 -4.32
C HIS A 149 -5.22 11.72 -4.32
N CYS A 150 -6.17 12.00 -3.41
CA CYS A 150 -7.47 11.35 -3.45
C CYS A 150 -8.39 12.17 -4.35
N ALA A 151 -8.55 11.77 -5.61
CA ALA A 151 -9.31 12.52 -6.62
C ALA A 151 -9.78 11.59 -7.74
N ASP A 152 -10.72 12.05 -8.56
CA ASP A 152 -11.01 11.39 -9.83
C ASP A 152 -9.88 11.70 -10.83
N ALA A 153 -9.42 10.71 -11.57
CA ALA A 153 -8.36 10.87 -12.57
C ALA A 153 -8.76 11.88 -13.68
N ALA A 154 -10.06 12.01 -13.96
CA ALA A 154 -10.57 12.98 -14.94
C ALA A 154 -10.42 14.44 -14.49
N ASP A 155 -10.21 14.69 -13.19
CA ASP A 155 -10.11 16.03 -12.60
C ASP A 155 -8.64 16.46 -12.37
N VAL A 156 -7.66 15.68 -12.84
CA VAL A 156 -6.24 15.94 -12.61
C VAL A 156 -5.51 16.16 -13.93
N ASP A 157 -4.92 17.34 -14.07
CA ASP A 157 -4.03 17.65 -15.20
C ASP A 157 -2.61 17.12 -14.95
N PRO A 158 -1.99 16.47 -15.95
CA PRO A 158 -0.56 16.18 -15.94
C PRO A 158 0.29 17.45 -15.99
N MET A 159 1.46 17.41 -15.35
CA MET A 159 2.48 18.45 -15.55
C MET A 159 3.28 18.19 -16.83
N ASP A 160 3.86 19.25 -17.41
CA ASP A 160 4.59 19.18 -18.70
C ASP A 160 5.75 18.17 -18.71
N ASP A 161 6.31 17.84 -17.55
CA ASP A 161 7.45 16.92 -17.39
C ASP A 161 7.05 15.50 -16.96
N GLU A 162 5.76 15.22 -16.78
CA GLU A 162 5.25 13.92 -16.35
C GLU A 162 4.89 13.01 -17.53
N VAL A 163 5.32 11.74 -17.44
CA VAL A 163 4.72 10.69 -18.26
C VAL A 163 3.48 10.14 -17.55
N VAL A 164 2.34 10.18 -18.22
CA VAL A 164 1.08 9.64 -17.67
C VAL A 164 1.06 8.13 -17.82
N PHE A 165 0.85 7.44 -16.70
CA PHE A 165 0.69 6.00 -16.60
C PHE A 165 -0.76 5.67 -16.19
N LEU A 166 -1.39 4.76 -16.94
CA LEU A 166 -2.72 4.22 -16.65
C LEU A 166 -2.73 2.71 -16.87
N ASP A 167 -3.29 1.96 -15.91
CA ASP A 167 -3.54 0.52 -16.01
C ASP A 167 -4.96 0.22 -15.47
N PRO A 168 -6.02 0.49 -16.27
CA PRO A 168 -7.42 0.40 -15.83
C PRO A 168 -7.94 -1.03 -15.65
#